data_AF-A0A2H0FWN3-F1
#
_entry.id   AF-A0A2H0FWN3-F1
#
_cell.length_a   1.000
_cell.length_b   1.000
_cell.length_c   1.000
_cell.angle_alpha   90.00
_cell.angle_beta   90.00
_cell.angle_gamma   90.00
#
_symmetry.space_group_name_H-M   'P 1'
#
loop_
_entity.id
_entity.type
_entity.pdbx_description
1 polymer ?
#
loop_
_entity_poly.entity_id
_entity_poly.type
_entity_poly.pdbx_seq_one_letter_code
_entity_poly.pdbx_strand_id
1 'polypeptide(L)'
;MKILYYSHFFKPETGAASVRADYFVKSLRNAGHEVLVISPKPSYPLGKIFDGFKGKIVVKNETENITYLPIWFVGSHSLIGRLLSYISYFKFSLIYILFNSFKPDVVISSSPPIFTSLAALIYSKIKKAKFIFDIRDVWPDIGIELGILTNEYYIKGLSKIEKYLLKNSHKIIVTANGDKQNILSKIDEIDKCEIIFNGADTEVFKPIDELEKT
;
A
#
# COMPACT_ATOMS: atom_id res chain seq x y z
N MET A 1 -2.08 -9.49 18.15
CA MET A 1 -0.97 -9.73 17.20
C MET A 1 -0.25 -8.42 16.94
N LYS A 2 1.03 -8.48 16.55
CA LYS A 2 1.79 -7.34 16.02
C LYS A 2 1.66 -7.33 14.49
N ILE A 3 1.11 -6.26 13.94
CA ILE A 3 0.90 -6.10 12.50
C ILE A 3 1.76 -4.94 12.02
N LEU A 4 2.50 -5.19 10.94
CA LEU A 4 3.15 -4.13 10.19
C LEU A 4 2.33 -3.84 8.94
N TYR A 5 1.86 -2.61 8.81
CA TYR A 5 1.10 -2.14 7.66
C TYR A 5 1.96 -1.21 6.80
N TYR A 6 2.26 -1.62 5.57
CA TYR A 6 2.95 -0.82 4.57
C TYR A 6 1.94 -0.20 3.61
N SER A 7 2.00 1.12 3.46
CA SER A 7 1.25 1.83 2.43
C SER A 7 2.13 2.93 1.83
N HIS A 8 1.82 3.33 0.61
CA HIS A 8 2.43 4.51 0.01
C HIS A 8 1.66 5.79 0.31
N PHE A 9 0.35 5.66 0.46
CA PHE A 9 -0.54 6.78 0.77
C PHE A 9 -1.12 6.54 2.16
N PHE A 10 -0.87 7.49 3.06
CA PHE A 10 -1.36 7.42 4.43
C PHE A 10 -1.55 8.83 4.98
N LYS A 11 -2.32 8.95 6.07
CA LYS A 11 -2.55 10.25 6.70
C LYS A 11 -1.21 10.93 7.00
N PRO A 12 -1.13 12.27 6.92
CA PRO A 12 -2.21 13.25 6.75
C PRO A 12 -2.64 13.51 5.30
N GLU A 13 -2.29 12.66 4.33
CA GLU A 13 -2.80 12.82 2.96
C GLU A 13 -4.31 12.61 2.90
N THR A 14 -5.00 13.38 2.04
CA THR A 14 -6.47 13.40 1.95
C THR A 14 -7.04 12.54 0.82
N GLY A 15 -6.19 11.81 0.09
CA GLY A 15 -6.63 10.95 -1.02
C GLY A 15 -7.41 9.72 -0.56
N ALA A 16 -8.26 9.18 -1.43
CA ALA A 16 -9.10 8.01 -1.14
C ALA A 16 -8.29 6.80 -0.62
N ALA A 17 -7.11 6.53 -1.18
CA ALA A 17 -6.23 5.47 -0.71
C ALA A 17 -5.75 5.68 0.74
N SER A 18 -5.38 6.91 1.09
CA SER A 18 -4.96 7.28 2.45
C SER A 18 -6.12 7.13 3.45
N VAL A 19 -7.30 7.61 3.11
CA VAL A 19 -8.50 7.50 3.96
C VAL A 19 -8.85 6.03 4.21
N ARG A 20 -8.95 5.22 3.16
CA ARG A 20 -9.23 3.78 3.30
C ARG A 20 -8.17 3.08 4.17
N ALA A 21 -6.89 3.38 3.95
CA ALA A 21 -5.81 2.80 4.74
C ALA A 21 -5.92 3.17 6.23
N ASP A 22 -6.27 4.43 6.55
CA ASP A 22 -6.47 4.87 7.94
C ASP A 22 -7.64 4.13 8.61
N TYR A 23 -8.80 4.01 7.94
CA TYR A 23 -9.93 3.22 8.44
C TYR A 23 -9.56 1.75 8.63
N PHE A 24 -8.85 1.15 7.68
CA PHE A 24 -8.41 -0.24 7.78
C PHE A 24 -7.48 -0.45 8.99
N VAL A 25 -6.50 0.43 9.18
CA VAL A 25 -5.60 0.38 10.35
C VAL A 25 -6.36 0.62 11.67
N LYS A 26 -7.32 1.54 11.69
CA LYS A 26 -8.19 1.77 12.86
C LYS A 26 -8.99 0.52 13.21
N SER A 27 -9.58 -0.16 12.23
CA SER A 27 -10.32 -1.41 12.44
C SER A 27 -9.43 -2.51 13.02
N LEU A 28 -8.20 -2.66 12.52
CA LEU A 28 -7.23 -3.62 13.08
C LEU A 28 -6.87 -3.29 14.53
N ARG A 29 -6.70 -2.00 14.87
CA ARG A 29 -6.42 -1.55 16.24
C ARG A 29 -7.61 -1.79 17.17
N ASN A 30 -8.82 -1.49 16.71
CA ASN A 30 -10.06 -1.71 17.46
C ASN A 30 -10.29 -3.22 17.73
N ALA A 31 -9.81 -4.09 16.85
CA ALA A 31 -9.76 -5.53 17.06
C ALA A 31 -8.66 -5.99 18.04
N GLY A 32 -7.95 -5.08 18.71
CA GLY A 32 -6.95 -5.37 19.73
C GLY A 32 -5.56 -5.71 19.17
N HIS A 33 -5.24 -5.31 17.93
CA HIS A 33 -3.91 -5.53 17.35
C HIS A 33 -2.97 -4.34 17.54
N GLU A 34 -1.69 -4.61 17.78
CA GLU A 34 -0.64 -3.61 17.79
C GLU A 34 -0.19 -3.36 16.34
N VAL A 35 -0.56 -2.21 15.77
CA VAL A 35 -0.28 -1.90 14.36
C VAL A 35 0.77 -0.81 14.25
N LEU A 36 1.92 -1.14 13.66
CA LEU A 36 2.92 -0.18 13.17
C LEU A 36 2.62 0.12 11.69
N VAL A 37 2.55 1.40 11.33
CA VAL A 37 2.44 1.82 9.93
C VAL A 37 3.77 2.34 9.42
N ILE A 38 4.18 1.94 8.22
CA ILE A 38 5.32 2.53 7.50
C ILE A 38 4.83 3.10 6.17
N SER A 39 5.11 4.39 5.96
CA SER A 39 4.68 5.16 4.80
C SER A 39 5.81 6.08 4.33
N PRO A 40 5.88 6.51 3.06
CA PRO A 40 6.70 7.68 2.72
C PRO A 40 6.14 8.91 3.43
N LYS A 41 6.97 9.94 3.58
CA LYS A 41 6.48 11.25 3.99
C LYS A 41 5.38 11.74 3.06
N PRO A 42 4.32 12.33 3.63
CA PRO A 42 3.15 12.75 2.87
C PRO A 42 3.52 13.84 1.87
N SER A 43 3.00 13.70 0.67
CA SER A 43 3.21 14.65 -0.42
C SER A 43 2.04 14.80 -1.38
N TYR A 44 1.13 13.83 -1.42
CA TYR A 44 -0.09 13.94 -2.19
C TYR A 44 -1.16 14.72 -1.40
N PRO A 45 -1.95 15.62 -2.04
CA PRO A 45 -1.97 15.94 -3.47
C PRO A 45 -1.03 17.07 -3.88
N LEU A 46 -0.32 17.69 -2.93
CA LEU A 46 0.45 18.92 -3.14
C LEU A 46 1.63 18.78 -4.11
N GLY A 47 2.09 17.56 -4.39
CA GLY A 47 3.29 17.33 -5.20
C GLY A 47 4.56 17.82 -4.52
N LYS A 48 4.52 18.05 -3.21
CA LYS A 48 5.67 18.43 -2.38
C LYS A 48 5.49 17.88 -0.98
N ILE A 49 6.59 17.58 -0.30
CA ILE A 49 6.56 17.14 1.10
C ILE A 49 5.83 18.18 1.95
N PHE A 50 4.87 17.74 2.77
CA PHE A 50 4.12 18.62 3.66
C PHE A 50 5.05 19.32 4.65
N ASP A 51 4.74 20.57 5.03
CA ASP A 51 5.66 21.42 5.78
C ASP A 51 6.10 20.82 7.13
N GLY A 52 5.18 20.17 7.85
CA GLY A 52 5.48 19.48 9.11
C GLY A 52 6.43 18.27 9.01
N PHE A 53 6.78 17.84 7.79
CA PHE A 53 7.61 16.67 7.52
C PHE A 53 8.98 17.03 6.89
N LYS A 54 9.24 18.32 6.66
CA LYS A 54 10.51 18.82 6.12
C LYS A 54 11.63 18.76 7.18
N GLY A 55 12.88 18.76 6.73
CA GLY A 55 14.08 18.88 7.57
C GLY A 55 14.51 17.63 8.36
N LYS A 56 13.60 16.73 8.76
CA LYS A 56 13.95 15.44 9.41
C LYS A 56 14.17 14.35 8.38
N ILE A 57 15.04 13.37 8.58
CA ILE A 57 15.16 12.26 7.63
C ILE A 57 13.98 11.30 7.80
N VAL A 58 13.82 10.73 9.01
CA VAL A 58 12.68 9.91 9.40
C VAL A 58 11.80 10.69 10.37
N VAL A 59 10.48 10.61 10.21
CA VAL A 59 9.52 11.21 11.14
C VAL A 59 8.71 10.08 11.79
N LYS A 60 8.56 10.11 13.11
CA LYS A 60 7.74 9.15 13.85
C LYS A 60 6.59 9.86 14.53
N ASN A 61 5.42 9.25 14.49
CA ASN A 61 4.26 9.62 15.30
C ASN A 61 4.04 8.47 16.28
N GLU A 62 4.47 8.66 17.52
CA GLU A 62 4.39 7.63 18.57
C GLU A 62 2.94 7.38 19.01
N THR A 63 2.12 8.44 19.08
CA THR A 63 0.70 8.35 19.46
C THR A 63 -0.08 7.42 18.56
N GLU A 64 0.18 7.50 17.25
CA GLU A 64 -0.52 6.69 16.26
C GLU A 64 0.35 5.55 15.72
N ASN A 65 1.53 5.31 16.30
CA ASN A 65 2.52 4.30 15.89
C ASN A 65 2.76 4.27 14.36
N ILE A 66 3.20 5.41 13.81
CA ILE A 66 3.48 5.60 12.38
C ILE A 66 4.92 6.03 12.19
N THR A 67 5.61 5.43 11.23
CA THR A 67 6.92 5.88 10.75
C THR A 67 6.83 6.34 9.31
N TYR A 68 7.24 7.59 9.07
CA TYR A 68 7.35 8.20 7.76
C TYR A 68 8.81 8.22 7.31
N LEU A 69 9.07 7.58 6.16
CA LEU A 69 10.41 7.47 5.58
C LEU A 69 10.63 8.50 4.47
N PRO A 70 11.89 8.85 4.16
CA PRO A 70 12.20 9.72 3.04
C PRO A 70 11.70 9.17 1.70
N ILE A 71 11.41 10.09 0.79
CA ILE A 71 11.07 9.82 -0.60
C ILE A 71 11.64 10.96 -1.45
N TRP A 72 12.12 10.66 -2.65
CA TRP A 72 12.66 11.61 -3.63
C TRP A 72 11.72 11.80 -4.81
N PHE A 73 11.99 12.78 -5.67
CA PHE A 73 11.27 13.04 -6.93
C PHE A 73 9.75 13.31 -6.80
N VAL A 74 9.35 13.74 -5.60
CA VAL A 74 7.98 14.12 -5.26
C VAL A 74 7.44 15.18 -6.25
N GLY A 75 6.19 15.01 -6.67
CA GLY A 75 5.51 15.96 -7.56
C GLY A 75 5.87 15.82 -9.04
N SER A 76 6.70 14.85 -9.42
CA SER A 76 6.96 14.62 -10.84
C SER A 76 5.70 14.14 -11.57
N HIS A 77 5.28 14.89 -12.59
CA HIS A 77 4.20 14.47 -13.49
C HIS A 77 4.66 13.40 -14.49
N SER A 78 5.98 13.25 -14.68
CA SER A 78 6.55 12.22 -15.56
C SER A 78 6.40 10.82 -14.96
N LEU A 79 6.23 9.82 -15.83
CA LEU A 79 6.21 8.41 -15.42
C LEU A 79 7.51 7.96 -14.76
N ILE A 80 8.63 8.38 -15.34
CA ILE A 80 9.97 8.05 -14.83
C ILE A 80 10.17 8.66 -13.44
N GLY A 81 9.78 9.92 -13.23
CA GLY A 81 9.90 10.56 -11.92
C GLY A 81 9.02 9.91 -10.86
N ARG A 82 7.79 9.48 -11.20
CA ARG A 82 6.95 8.68 -10.30
C ARG A 82 7.59 7.34 -9.95
N LEU A 83 8.11 6.63 -10.96
CA LEU A 83 8.83 5.37 -10.75
C LEU A 83 10.05 5.55 -9.85
N LEU A 84 10.86 6.58 -10.08
CA LEU A 84 12.01 6.93 -9.25
C LEU A 84 11.60 7.29 -7.82
N SER A 85 10.44 7.94 -7.63
CA SER A 85 9.87 8.19 -6.32
C SER A 85 9.59 6.87 -5.59
N TYR A 86 8.91 5.93 -6.25
CA TYR A 86 8.61 4.61 -5.68
C TYR A 86 9.86 3.80 -5.35
N ILE A 87 10.87 3.83 -6.23
CA ILE A 87 12.16 3.16 -6.01
C ILE A 87 12.91 3.81 -4.84
N SER A 88 12.88 5.15 -4.71
CA SER A 88 13.53 5.83 -3.59
C SER A 88 12.92 5.41 -2.25
N TYR A 89 11.58 5.37 -2.16
CA TYR A 89 10.89 4.92 -0.95
C TYR A 89 11.20 3.45 -0.63
N PHE A 90 11.25 2.59 -1.65
CA PHE A 90 11.69 1.20 -1.49
C PHE A 90 13.10 1.10 -0.89
N LYS A 91 14.07 1.88 -1.42
CA LYS A 91 15.44 1.91 -0.87
C LYS A 91 15.47 2.33 0.59
N PHE A 92 14.78 3.42 0.95
CA PHE A 92 14.71 3.87 2.35
C PHE A 92 14.00 2.87 3.26
N SER A 93 13.00 2.16 2.74
CA SER A 93 12.34 1.08 3.46
C SER A 93 13.32 -0.06 3.76
N LEU A 94 14.12 -0.49 2.79
CA LEU A 94 15.14 -1.53 3.01
C LEU A 94 16.16 -1.13 4.08
N ILE A 95 16.62 0.12 4.05
CA ILE A 95 17.54 0.65 5.07
C ILE A 95 16.86 0.62 6.44
N TYR A 96 15.61 1.07 6.53
CA TYR A 96 14.87 1.11 7.79
C TYR A 96 14.68 -0.28 8.41
N ILE A 97 14.47 -1.34 7.60
CA ILE A 97 14.35 -2.72 8.09
C ILE A 97 15.54 -3.13 8.96
N LEU A 98 16.76 -2.71 8.59
CA LEU A 98 17.99 -3.09 9.27
C LEU A 98 18.09 -2.50 10.69
N PHE A 99 17.50 -1.32 10.91
CA PHE A 99 17.55 -0.62 12.20
C PHE A 99 16.27 -0.76 13.02
N ASN A 100 15.20 -1.25 12.41
CA ASN A 100 13.91 -1.38 13.09
C ASN A 100 13.82 -2.70 13.86
N SER A 101 13.51 -2.61 15.15
CA SER A 101 13.39 -3.75 16.07
C SER A 101 11.99 -4.37 16.13
N PHE A 102 11.00 -3.80 15.42
CA PHE A 102 9.64 -4.33 15.39
C PHE A 102 9.65 -5.75 14.82
N LYS A 103 8.91 -6.66 15.47
CA LYS A 103 8.79 -8.07 15.09
C LYS A 103 7.31 -8.37 14.84
N PRO A 104 6.81 -8.15 13.61
CA PRO A 104 5.43 -8.43 13.28
C PRO A 104 5.18 -9.93 13.18
N ASP A 105 3.96 -10.36 13.54
CA ASP A 105 3.41 -11.67 13.19
C ASP A 105 2.97 -11.67 11.72
N VAL A 106 2.45 -10.52 11.26
CA VAL A 106 1.90 -10.30 9.92
C VAL A 106 2.39 -8.97 9.35
N VAL A 107 2.81 -9.00 8.09
CA VAL A 107 3.07 -7.80 7.29
C VAL A 107 1.99 -7.70 6.21
N ILE A 108 1.27 -6.58 6.19
CA ILE A 108 0.26 -6.27 5.19
C ILE A 108 0.79 -5.14 4.32
N SER A 109 0.68 -5.23 2.99
CA SER A 109 0.96 -4.12 2.09
C SER A 109 -0.21 -3.84 1.17
N SER A 110 -0.64 -2.58 1.10
CA SER A 110 -1.67 -2.15 0.16
C SER A 110 -1.04 -1.66 -1.15
N SER A 111 -1.49 -2.21 -2.29
CA SER A 111 -1.21 -1.62 -3.61
C SER A 111 -2.06 -0.37 -3.84
N PRO A 112 -1.65 0.51 -4.78
CA PRO A 112 -0.32 0.65 -5.39
C PRO A 112 0.64 1.46 -4.49
N PRO A 113 1.98 1.46 -4.78
CA PRO A 113 2.73 0.84 -5.87
C PRO A 113 3.44 -0.48 -5.48
N ILE A 114 3.76 -1.33 -6.46
CA ILE A 114 4.36 -2.66 -6.21
C ILE A 114 5.71 -2.63 -5.49
N PHE A 115 6.48 -1.54 -5.61
CA PHE A 115 7.75 -1.41 -4.90
C PHE A 115 7.55 -1.29 -3.38
N THR A 116 6.44 -0.69 -2.93
CA THR A 116 6.05 -0.70 -1.52
C THR A 116 5.80 -2.14 -1.04
N SER A 117 5.04 -2.91 -1.82
CA SER A 117 4.79 -4.33 -1.51
C SER A 117 6.04 -5.19 -1.56
N LEU A 118 7.00 -4.87 -2.42
CA LEU A 118 8.29 -5.56 -2.46
C LEU A 118 9.10 -5.31 -1.20
N ALA A 119 9.14 -4.06 -0.69
CA ALA A 119 9.77 -3.78 0.61
C ALA A 119 9.07 -4.54 1.75
N ALA A 120 7.74 -4.58 1.74
CA ALA A 120 6.95 -5.29 2.75
C ALA A 120 7.19 -6.81 2.74
N LEU A 121 7.27 -7.43 1.56
CA LEU A 121 7.62 -8.85 1.43
C LEU A 121 9.04 -9.13 1.93
N ILE A 122 10.00 -8.26 1.62
CA ILE A 122 11.38 -8.43 2.12
C ILE A 122 11.40 -8.28 3.65
N TYR A 123 10.68 -7.30 4.20
CA TYR A 123 10.51 -7.13 5.63
C TYR A 123 9.95 -8.41 6.26
N SER A 124 8.89 -8.98 5.70
CA SER A 124 8.25 -10.17 6.24
C SER A 124 9.20 -11.37 6.25
N LYS A 125 10.00 -11.56 5.19
CA LYS A 125 11.00 -12.63 5.12
C LYS A 125 12.08 -12.46 6.19
N ILE A 126 12.62 -11.26 6.36
CA ILE A 126 13.66 -10.96 7.35
C ILE A 126 13.15 -11.19 8.78
N LYS A 127 11.90 -10.79 9.07
CA LYS A 127 11.30 -10.96 10.40
C LYS A 127 10.55 -12.29 10.58
N LYS A 128 10.54 -13.18 9.58
CA LYS A 128 9.81 -14.45 9.58
C LYS A 128 8.30 -14.30 9.82
N ALA A 129 7.71 -13.23 9.28
CA ALA A 129 6.29 -12.90 9.39
C ALA A 129 5.51 -13.37 8.15
N LYS A 130 4.20 -13.59 8.31
CA LYS A 130 3.31 -13.87 7.16
C LYS A 130 3.11 -12.60 6.34
N PHE A 131 3.26 -12.68 5.02
CA PHE A 131 2.97 -11.57 4.12
C PHE A 131 1.55 -11.66 3.56
N ILE A 132 0.77 -10.59 3.72
CA ILE A 132 -0.55 -10.44 3.10
C ILE A 132 -0.45 -9.31 2.08
N PHE A 133 -0.75 -9.62 0.82
CA PHE A 133 -0.76 -8.63 -0.24
C PHE A 133 -2.18 -8.15 -0.49
N ASP A 134 -2.45 -6.91 -0.09
CA ASP A 134 -3.74 -6.26 -0.25
C ASP A 134 -3.75 -5.46 -1.56
N ILE A 135 -4.42 -5.99 -2.58
CA ILE A 135 -4.46 -5.41 -3.93
C ILE A 135 -5.73 -4.58 -4.05
N ARG A 136 -5.55 -3.25 -4.10
CA ARG A 136 -6.64 -2.28 -4.26
C ARG A 136 -6.77 -1.77 -5.69
N ASP A 137 -5.66 -1.77 -6.41
CA ASP A 137 -5.60 -1.50 -7.84
C ASP A 137 -4.68 -2.55 -8.48
N VAL A 138 -5.14 -3.17 -9.57
CA VAL A 138 -4.36 -4.17 -10.33
C VAL A 138 -3.27 -3.44 -11.12
N TRP A 139 -2.09 -3.37 -10.53
CA TRP A 139 -0.93 -2.70 -11.11
C TRP A 139 0.18 -3.74 -11.36
N PRO A 140 0.78 -3.79 -12.57
CA PRO A 140 0.86 -2.74 -13.59
C PRO A 140 -0.27 -2.69 -14.64
N ASP A 141 -1.20 -3.65 -14.65
CA ASP A 141 -2.21 -3.83 -15.72
C ASP A 141 -2.97 -2.56 -16.08
N ILE A 142 -3.52 -1.84 -15.09
CA ILE A 142 -4.25 -0.58 -15.34
C ILE A 142 -3.38 0.45 -16.07
N GLY A 143 -2.08 0.50 -15.77
CA GLY A 143 -1.17 1.41 -16.47
C GLY A 143 -0.95 1.03 -17.93
N ILE A 144 -1.00 -0.27 -18.25
CA ILE A 144 -0.86 -0.79 -19.62
C ILE A 144 -2.15 -0.52 -20.41
N GLU A 145 -3.30 -0.83 -19.83
CA GLU A 145 -4.62 -0.64 -20.44
C GLU A 145 -4.90 0.84 -20.76
N LEU A 146 -4.50 1.75 -19.86
CA LEU A 146 -4.65 3.20 -20.07
C LEU A 146 -3.62 3.78 -21.06
N GLY A 147 -2.73 2.96 -21.65
CA GLY A 147 -1.67 3.43 -22.56
C GLY A 147 -0.60 4.29 -21.87
N ILE A 148 -0.59 4.31 -20.54
CA ILE A 148 0.37 5.08 -19.73
C ILE A 148 1.72 4.34 -19.73
N LEU A 149 1.71 3.02 -19.58
CA LEU A 149 2.90 2.18 -19.56
C LEU A 149 2.99 1.40 -20.87
N THR A 150 3.81 1.88 -21.81
CA THR A 150 3.91 1.32 -23.17
C THR A 150 5.22 0.57 -23.44
N ASN A 151 6.27 0.84 -22.66
CA ASN A 151 7.57 0.23 -22.88
C ASN A 151 7.58 -1.24 -22.42
N GLU A 152 7.76 -2.17 -23.36
CA GLU A 152 7.72 -3.61 -23.08
C GLU A 152 8.73 -4.08 -22.04
N TYR A 153 9.93 -3.49 -21.98
CA TYR A 153 10.94 -3.89 -21.02
C TYR A 153 10.51 -3.55 -19.59
N TYR A 154 9.90 -2.37 -19.40
CA TYR A 154 9.34 -1.98 -18.11
C TYR A 154 8.15 -2.85 -17.74
N ILE A 155 7.23 -3.11 -18.67
CA ILE A 155 6.10 -4.01 -18.46
C ILE A 155 6.59 -5.39 -17.99
N LYS A 156 7.48 -6.01 -18.76
CA LYS A 156 8.06 -7.33 -18.43
C LYS A 156 8.74 -7.34 -17.05
N GLY A 157 9.44 -6.26 -16.69
CA GLY A 157 10.06 -6.12 -15.36
C GLY A 157 9.04 -6.03 -14.23
N LEU A 158 8.03 -5.16 -14.37
CA LEU A 158 7.00 -4.95 -13.36
C LEU A 158 6.11 -6.19 -13.20
N SER A 159 5.74 -6.86 -14.29
CA SER A 159 5.00 -8.13 -14.25
C SER A 159 5.79 -9.24 -13.57
N LYS A 160 7.12 -9.29 -13.72
CA LYS A 160 7.97 -10.24 -12.97
C LYS A 160 7.93 -9.97 -11.46
N ILE A 161 7.99 -8.70 -11.06
CA ILE A 161 7.90 -8.31 -9.64
C ILE A 161 6.51 -8.64 -9.09
N GLU A 162 5.45 -8.32 -9.84
CA GLU A 162 4.06 -8.67 -9.46
C GLU A 162 3.91 -10.18 -9.25
N LYS A 163 4.30 -11.01 -10.24
CA LYS A 163 4.26 -12.47 -10.09
C LYS A 163 5.06 -12.97 -8.90
N TYR A 164 6.22 -12.35 -8.63
CA TYR A 164 7.02 -12.67 -7.45
C TYR A 164 6.27 -12.36 -6.15
N LEU A 165 5.61 -11.21 -6.06
CA LEU A 165 4.78 -10.83 -4.90
C LEU A 165 3.64 -11.83 -4.71
N LEU A 166 2.87 -12.12 -5.77
CA LEU A 166 1.73 -13.03 -5.71
C LEU A 166 2.15 -14.41 -5.21
N LYS A 167 3.19 -14.99 -5.81
CA LYS A 167 3.70 -16.33 -5.44
C LYS A 167 4.18 -16.40 -3.98
N ASN A 168 4.80 -15.34 -3.49
CA ASN A 168 5.41 -15.30 -2.15
C ASN A 168 4.46 -14.73 -1.06
N SER A 169 3.21 -14.42 -1.40
CA SER A 169 2.19 -13.99 -0.44
C SER A 169 1.57 -15.20 0.26
N HIS A 170 1.31 -15.07 1.56
CA HIS A 170 0.56 -16.06 2.32
C HIS A 170 -0.92 -16.00 1.99
N LYS A 171 -1.46 -14.78 1.87
CA LYS A 171 -2.80 -14.48 1.36
C LYS A 171 -2.76 -13.24 0.48
N ILE A 172 -3.65 -13.19 -0.48
CA ILE A 172 -3.90 -12.07 -1.38
C ILE A 172 -5.33 -11.61 -1.13
N ILE A 173 -5.51 -10.32 -0.90
CA ILE A 173 -6.82 -9.70 -0.74
C ILE A 173 -7.08 -8.86 -1.98
N VAL A 174 -8.29 -8.98 -2.53
CA VAL A 174 -8.77 -8.12 -3.62
C VAL A 174 -10.15 -7.56 -3.26
N THR A 175 -10.60 -6.54 -3.99
CA THR A 175 -11.86 -5.84 -3.69
C THR A 175 -13.03 -6.21 -4.61
N ALA A 176 -12.77 -6.85 -5.75
CA ALA A 176 -13.81 -7.22 -6.70
C ALA A 176 -13.58 -8.61 -7.30
N ASN A 177 -14.66 -9.21 -7.82
CA ASN A 177 -14.61 -10.49 -8.53
C ASN A 177 -13.71 -10.43 -9.78
N GLY A 178 -13.74 -9.31 -10.51
CA GLY A 178 -12.88 -9.10 -11.68
C GLY A 178 -11.39 -9.13 -11.32
N ASP A 179 -11.01 -8.46 -10.24
CA ASP A 179 -9.63 -8.49 -9.71
C ASP A 179 -9.24 -9.93 -9.32
N LYS A 180 -10.13 -10.66 -8.64
CA LYS A 180 -9.88 -12.07 -8.28
C LYS A 180 -9.62 -12.91 -9.52
N GLN A 181 -10.43 -12.78 -10.56
CA GLN A 181 -10.25 -13.51 -11.82
C GLN A 181 -8.92 -13.14 -12.49
N ASN A 182 -8.55 -11.85 -12.52
CA ASN A 182 -7.26 -11.41 -13.04
C ASN A 182 -6.09 -12.06 -12.26
N ILE A 183 -6.13 -12.05 -10.93
CA ILE A 183 -5.10 -12.67 -10.11
C ILE A 183 -5.04 -14.19 -10.31
N LEU A 184 -6.18 -14.87 -10.35
CA LEU A 184 -6.24 -16.32 -10.58
C LEU A 184 -5.78 -16.72 -11.98
N SER A 185 -5.80 -15.82 -12.97
CA SER A 185 -5.17 -16.09 -14.28
C SER A 185 -3.64 -16.05 -14.23
N LYS A 186 -3.06 -15.49 -13.16
CA LYS A 186 -1.61 -15.29 -12.98
C LYS A 186 -0.96 -16.28 -12.01
N ILE A 187 -1.74 -16.99 -11.19
CA ILE A 187 -1.28 -17.97 -10.19
C ILE A 187 -2.18 -19.20 -10.15
N ASP A 188 -1.60 -20.36 -9.86
CA ASP A 188 -2.35 -21.64 -9.79
C ASP A 188 -2.99 -21.90 -8.41
N GLU A 189 -2.78 -21.01 -7.44
CA GLU A 189 -3.06 -21.25 -6.01
C GLU A 189 -4.34 -20.53 -5.57
N ILE A 190 -5.49 -21.11 -5.94
CA ILE A 190 -6.82 -20.48 -5.79
C ILE A 190 -7.11 -20.06 -4.36
N ASP A 191 -6.76 -20.90 -3.39
CA ASP A 191 -7.03 -20.67 -1.96
C ASP A 191 -6.21 -19.51 -1.37
N LYS A 192 -5.26 -18.93 -2.10
CA LYS A 192 -4.53 -17.75 -1.64
C LYS A 192 -5.33 -16.45 -1.80
N CYS A 193 -6.29 -16.40 -2.72
CA CYS A 193 -6.95 -15.15 -3.11
C CYS A 193 -8.36 -15.02 -2.50
N GLU A 194 -8.54 -14.03 -1.63
CA GLU A 194 -9.80 -13.73 -0.93
C GLU A 194 -10.36 -12.38 -1.38
N ILE A 195 -11.69 -12.29 -1.46
CA ILE A 195 -12.36 -11.01 -1.70
C ILE A 195 -12.74 -10.40 -0.36
N ILE A 196 -12.22 -9.20 -0.08
CA ILE A 196 -12.66 -8.38 1.05
C ILE A 196 -13.09 -7.03 0.48
N PHE A 197 -14.40 -6.83 0.41
CA PHE A 197 -14.99 -5.59 -0.09
C PHE A 197 -14.59 -4.39 0.77
N ASN A 198 -14.52 -3.23 0.13
CA ASN A 198 -14.42 -1.97 0.88
C ASN A 198 -15.73 -1.71 1.62
N GLY A 199 -15.62 -1.17 2.82
CA GLY A 199 -16.76 -0.63 3.57
C GLY A 199 -16.90 0.88 3.39
N ALA A 200 -18.00 1.42 3.90
CA ALA A 200 -18.22 2.85 4.11
C ALA A 200 -18.50 3.09 5.60
N ASP A 201 -18.17 4.28 6.08
CA ASP A 201 -18.53 4.69 7.42
C ASP A 201 -20.03 4.98 7.49
N THR A 202 -20.79 4.11 8.16
CA THR A 202 -22.25 4.22 8.28
C THR A 202 -22.72 5.31 9.24
N GLU A 203 -21.82 5.90 10.03
CA GLU A 203 -22.14 7.09 10.83
C GLU A 203 -22.14 8.35 9.94
N VAL A 204 -21.29 8.37 8.92
CA VAL A 204 -21.18 9.46 7.93
C VAL A 204 -22.16 9.27 6.77
N PHE A 205 -22.20 8.08 6.19
CA PHE A 205 -23.04 7.75 5.02
C PHE A 205 -24.30 7.02 5.48
N LYS A 206 -25.41 7.74 5.52
CA LYS A 206 -26.73 7.22 5.86
C LYS A 206 -27.65 7.24 4.64
N PRO A 207 -28.59 6.30 4.51
CA PRO A 207 -29.65 6.40 3.52
C PRO A 207 -30.41 7.71 3.73
N ILE A 208 -30.68 8.41 2.63
CA ILE A 208 -31.62 9.53 2.61
C ILE A 208 -32.98 8.94 2.24
N ASP A 209 -34.03 9.29 2.99
CA ASP A 209 -35.39 8.87 2.66
C ASP A 209 -35.77 9.34 1.24
N GLU A 210 -36.46 8.50 0.47
CA GLU A 210 -36.74 8.76 -0.97
C GLU A 210 -37.43 10.10 -1.25
N LEU A 211 -38.07 10.70 -0.24
CA LEU A 211 -38.81 11.95 -0.33
C LEU A 211 -37.94 13.22 -0.35
N GLU A 212 -36.64 13.12 -0.03
CA GLU A 212 -35.72 14.27 -0.02
C GLU A 212 -34.81 14.35 -1.26
N LYS A 213 -35.02 13.47 -2.25
CA LYS A 213 -34.34 13.53 -3.56
C LYS A 213 -35.03 14.56 -4.48
N THR A 214 -34.91 15.84 -4.16
CA THR A 214 -35.17 16.96 -5.08
C THR A 214 -33.94 17.35 -5.87
#